data_AF-A0A1M5D0K7-F1
#
_entry.id   AF-A0A1M5D0K7-F1
#
_cell.length_a   1.000
_cell.length_b   1.000
_cell.length_c   1.000
_cell.angle_alpha   90.00
_cell.angle_beta   90.00
_cell.angle_gamma   90.00
#
_symmetry.space_group_name_H-M   'P 1'
#
loop_
_entity.id
_entity.type
_entity.pdbx_description
1 polymer ?
#
loop_
_entity_poly.entity_id
_entity_poly.type
_entity_poly.pdbx_seq_one_letter_code
_entity_poly.pdbx_strand_id
1 'polypeptide(L)'
;MDIKERNIFVRNIVLAILFIGIIVFISLKYTPFIMSTISNTEKFRDYILSYGITGTFVFMGFQISHIVIPVIPGEFVQIAGGYVYGVVLGSALLLIGTIIGTTAVFYLSRMIGYPIVNIFVSKERLEKFSFLSNSSVFARIKIDHQKRKC
;
A
#
# COMPACT_ATOMS: atom_id res chain seq x y z
N MET A 1 8.05 -27.68 -28.83
CA MET A 1 7.47 -26.85 -27.75
C MET A 1 7.97 -27.42 -26.43
N ASP A 2 8.92 -26.73 -25.80
CA ASP A 2 9.81 -27.27 -24.78
C ASP A 2 9.12 -27.75 -23.49
N ILE A 3 9.59 -28.88 -22.96
CA ILE A 3 9.09 -29.51 -21.73
C ILE A 3 9.22 -28.57 -20.51
N LYS A 4 10.17 -27.62 -20.56
CA LYS A 4 10.42 -26.61 -19.52
C LYS A 4 9.32 -25.55 -19.42
N GLU A 5 8.75 -25.11 -20.55
CA GLU A 5 7.65 -24.14 -20.61
C GLU A 5 6.35 -24.73 -20.02
N ARG A 6 6.09 -26.02 -20.31
CA ARG A 6 4.90 -26.74 -19.80
C ARG A 6 4.87 -26.82 -18.27
N ASN A 7 6.02 -27.04 -17.61
CA ASN A 7 6.08 -27.11 -16.16
C ASN A 7 5.92 -25.74 -15.48
N ILE A 8 6.37 -24.65 -16.12
CA ILE A 8 6.16 -23.28 -15.61
C ILE A 8 4.69 -22.90 -15.71
N PHE A 9 4.03 -23.24 -16.82
CA PHE A 9 2.61 -22.98 -17.03
C PHE A 9 1.73 -23.77 -16.03
N VAL A 10 1.99 -25.06 -15.86
CA VAL A 10 1.27 -25.90 -14.88
C VAL A 10 1.49 -25.42 -13.45
N ARG A 11 2.72 -25.03 -13.08
CA ARG A 11 3.02 -24.45 -11.76
C ARG A 11 2.23 -23.15 -11.50
N ASN A 12 2.14 -22.26 -12.49
CA ASN A 12 1.39 -21.01 -12.36
C ASN A 12 -0.13 -21.27 -12.25
N ILE A 13 -0.67 -22.24 -12.99
CA ILE A 13 -2.08 -22.65 -12.85
C ILE A 13 -2.36 -23.23 -11.46
N VAL A 14 -1.49 -24.09 -10.95
CA VAL A 14 -1.63 -24.67 -9.60
C VAL A 14 -1.57 -23.57 -8.54
N LEU A 15 -0.64 -22.62 -8.66
CA LEU A 15 -0.57 -21.46 -7.75
C LEU A 15 -1.81 -20.57 -7.83
N ALA A 16 -2.35 -20.34 -9.03
CA ALA A 16 -3.58 -19.56 -9.21
C ALA A 16 -4.80 -20.26 -8.59
N ILE A 17 -4.95 -21.57 -8.79
CA ILE A 17 -6.03 -22.37 -8.18
C ILE A 17 -5.91 -22.37 -6.65
N LEU A 18 -4.68 -22.48 -6.12
CA LEU A 18 -4.44 -22.47 -4.68
C LEU A 18 -4.73 -21.08 -4.08
N PHE A 19 -4.39 -20.01 -4.79
CA PHE A 19 -4.74 -18.64 -4.41
C PHE A 19 -6.25 -18.40 -4.42
N ILE A 20 -6.96 -18.86 -5.45
CA ILE A 20 -8.43 -18.78 -5.53
C ILE A 20 -9.08 -19.62 -4.42
N GLY A 21 -8.56 -20.83 -4.14
CA GLY A 21 -9.03 -21.68 -3.05
C GLY A 21 -8.85 -21.04 -1.67
N ILE A 22 -7.72 -20.37 -1.44
CA ILE A 22 -7.48 -19.59 -0.22
C ILE A 22 -8.47 -18.44 -0.11
N ILE A 23 -8.73 -17.70 -1.19
CA ILE A 23 -9.72 -16.61 -1.21
C ILE A 23 -11.11 -17.15 -0.84
N VAL A 24 -11.56 -18.24 -1.46
CA VAL A 24 -12.88 -18.83 -1.19
C VAL A 24 -12.97 -19.35 0.25
N PHE A 25 -11.91 -19.98 0.77
CA PHE A 25 -11.86 -20.45 2.16
C PHE A 25 -11.93 -19.30 3.17
N ILE A 26 -11.21 -18.21 2.90
CA ILE A 26 -11.27 -16.99 3.69
C ILE A 26 -12.68 -16.38 3.61
N SER A 27 -13.28 -16.26 2.42
CA SER A 27 -14.63 -15.72 2.26
C SER A 27 -15.69 -16.49 3.07
N LEU A 28 -15.64 -17.83 3.08
CA LEU A 28 -16.57 -18.64 3.85
C LEU A 28 -16.38 -18.50 5.36
N LYS A 29 -15.12 -18.44 5.83
CA LYS A 29 -14.81 -18.32 7.26
C LYS A 29 -15.11 -16.93 7.82
N TYR A 30 -14.99 -15.89 7.02
CA TYR A 30 -15.25 -14.50 7.41
C TYR A 30 -16.69 -14.05 7.19
N THR A 31 -17.55 -14.85 6.54
CA THR A 31 -18.99 -14.55 6.38
C THR A 31 -19.70 -14.15 7.70
N PRO A 32 -19.54 -14.87 8.83
CA PRO A 32 -20.17 -14.46 10.10
C PRO A 32 -19.54 -13.20 10.73
N PHE A 33 -18.25 -12.97 10.50
CA PHE A 33 -17.56 -11.76 10.95
C PHE A 33 -18.02 -10.52 10.18
N ILE A 34 -18.19 -10.66 8.86
CA ILE A 34 -18.73 -9.63 7.97
C ILE A 34 -20.14 -9.21 8.41
N MET A 35 -21.04 -10.13 8.73
CA MET A 35 -22.39 -9.80 9.22
C MET A 35 -22.39 -9.01 10.53
N SER A 36 -21.47 -9.30 11.46
CA SER A 36 -21.34 -8.51 12.69
C SER A 36 -20.77 -7.10 12.46
N THR A 37 -19.84 -6.95 11.51
CA THR A 37 -19.29 -5.66 11.11
C THR A 37 -20.30 -4.82 10.33
N ILE A 38 -21.13 -5.45 9.49
CA ILE A 38 -22.19 -4.78 8.70
C ILE A 38 -23.12 -3.97 9.60
N SER A 39 -23.46 -4.45 10.80
CA SER A 39 -24.32 -3.69 11.72
C SER A 39 -23.73 -2.33 12.14
N ASN A 40 -22.40 -2.22 12.27
CA ASN A 40 -21.75 -0.93 12.48
C ASN A 40 -21.66 -0.12 11.19
N THR A 41 -21.48 -0.78 10.04
CA THR A 41 -21.48 -0.14 8.72
C THR A 41 -22.86 0.44 8.35
N GLU A 42 -23.96 -0.19 8.77
CA GLU A 42 -25.32 0.33 8.57
C GLU A 42 -25.55 1.64 9.33
N LYS A 43 -25.13 1.71 10.60
CA LYS A 43 -25.18 2.98 11.36
C LYS A 43 -24.34 4.07 10.71
N PHE A 44 -23.16 3.71 10.18
CA PHE A 44 -22.30 4.64 9.45
C PHE A 44 -22.95 5.09 8.13
N ARG A 45 -23.59 4.18 7.40
CA ARG A 45 -24.34 4.49 6.19
C ARG A 45 -25.48 5.47 6.49
N ASP A 46 -26.27 5.20 7.51
CA ASP A 46 -27.39 6.07 7.88
C ASP A 46 -26.89 7.44 8.34
N TYR A 47 -25.74 7.48 9.04
CA TYR A 47 -25.05 8.72 9.38
C TYR A 47 -24.66 9.50 8.12
N ILE A 48 -23.99 8.87 7.15
CA ILE A 48 -23.58 9.55 5.91
C ILE A 48 -24.78 9.99 5.06
N LEU A 49 -25.81 9.14 4.94
CA LEU A 49 -27.02 9.46 4.20
C LEU A 49 -27.82 10.59 4.83
N SER A 50 -27.76 10.75 6.16
CA SER A 50 -28.39 11.89 6.85
C SER A 50 -27.83 13.25 6.43
N TYR A 51 -26.58 13.31 5.94
CA TYR A 51 -25.94 14.52 5.42
C TYR A 51 -26.25 14.80 3.94
N GLY A 52 -26.98 13.92 3.26
CA GLY A 52 -27.38 14.08 1.85
C GLY A 52 -26.17 14.22 0.91
N ILE A 53 -26.21 15.22 0.02
CA ILE A 53 -25.14 15.52 -0.97
C ILE A 53 -23.79 15.78 -0.27
N THR A 54 -23.81 16.31 0.95
CA THR A 54 -22.61 16.61 1.74
C THR A 54 -21.94 15.36 2.33
N GLY A 55 -22.62 14.21 2.32
CA GLY A 55 -22.10 12.95 2.87
C GLY A 55 -20.78 12.52 2.24
N THR A 56 -20.55 12.85 0.95
CA THR A 56 -19.32 12.51 0.23
C THR A 56 -18.09 13.20 0.80
N PHE A 57 -18.25 14.45 1.24
CA PHE A 57 -17.17 15.20 1.87
C PHE A 57 -16.85 14.65 3.26
N VAL A 58 -17.88 14.26 4.03
CA VAL A 58 -17.72 13.64 5.35
C VAL A 58 -17.00 12.29 5.21
N PHE A 59 -17.40 11.46 4.24
CA PHE A 59 -16.72 10.20 3.92
C PHE A 59 -15.25 10.42 3.55
N MET A 60 -14.97 11.38 2.68
CA MET A 60 -13.61 11.70 2.26
C MET A 60 -12.76 12.22 3.42
N GLY A 61 -13.34 13.02 4.32
CA GLY A 61 -12.67 13.44 5.56
C GLY A 61 -12.30 12.26 6.45
N PHE A 62 -13.20 11.28 6.59
CA PHE A 62 -12.93 10.04 7.33
C PHE A 62 -11.86 9.18 6.63
N GLN A 63 -11.91 9.08 5.30
CA GLN A 63 -10.89 8.43 4.48
C GLN A 63 -9.51 9.07 4.67
N ILE A 64 -9.41 10.39 4.73
CA ILE A 64 -8.12 11.05 4.95
C ILE A 64 -7.67 10.89 6.42
N SER A 65 -8.60 10.97 7.36
CA SER A 65 -8.28 10.93 8.80
C SER A 65 -7.68 9.59 9.24
N HIS A 66 -8.20 8.44 8.79
CA HIS A 66 -7.60 7.15 9.16
C HIS A 66 -6.23 6.91 8.52
N ILE A 67 -5.92 7.58 7.40
CA ILE A 67 -4.58 7.52 6.79
C ILE A 67 -3.57 8.24 7.68
N VAL A 68 -3.97 9.36 8.28
CA VAL A 68 -3.15 10.13 9.23
C VAL A 68 -3.08 9.41 10.59
N ILE A 69 -4.20 8.81 11.03
CA ILE A 69 -4.35 8.15 12.33
C ILE A 69 -4.47 6.63 12.11
N PRO A 70 -3.36 5.86 12.21
CA PRO A 70 -3.36 4.42 11.92
C PRO A 70 -4.11 3.55 12.95
N VAL A 71 -4.88 4.15 13.85
CA VAL A 71 -5.69 3.46 14.87
C VAL A 71 -6.94 2.83 14.25
N ILE A 72 -7.47 3.40 13.16
CA ILE A 72 -8.66 2.89 12.48
C ILE A 72 -8.22 1.98 11.33
N PRO A 73 -8.66 0.71 11.28
CA PRO A 73 -8.31 -0.19 10.18
C PRO A 73 -8.96 0.30 8.89
N GLY A 74 -8.15 0.55 7.86
CA GLY A 74 -8.60 1.13 6.59
C GLY A 74 -9.57 0.23 5.81
N GLU A 75 -9.58 -1.07 6.11
CA GLU A 75 -10.49 -2.06 5.54
C GLU A 75 -11.97 -1.70 5.85
N PHE A 76 -12.25 -1.18 7.04
CA PHE A 76 -13.61 -0.76 7.40
C PHE A 76 -14.10 0.39 6.54
N VAL A 77 -13.23 1.37 6.26
CA VAL A 77 -13.58 2.54 5.44
C VAL A 77 -13.80 2.12 3.99
N GLN A 78 -13.02 1.16 3.49
CA GLN A 78 -13.20 0.60 2.15
C GLN A 78 -14.53 -0.14 1.99
N ILE A 79 -14.87 -1.00 2.96
CA ILE A 79 -16.14 -1.73 2.95
C ILE A 79 -17.32 -0.74 3.09
N ALA A 80 -17.20 0.25 3.98
CA ALA A 80 -18.22 1.28 4.16
C ALA A 80 -18.43 2.12 2.89
N GLY A 81 -17.35 2.54 2.22
CA GLY A 81 -17.44 3.29 0.96
C GLY A 81 -18.13 2.50 -0.15
N GLY A 82 -17.79 1.22 -0.28
CA GLY A 82 -18.45 0.31 -1.22
C GLY A 82 -19.92 0.05 -0.90
N TYR A 83 -20.30 0.05 0.38
CA TYR A 83 -21.70 -0.14 0.82
C TYR A 83 -22.56 1.12 0.66
N VAL A 84 -22.00 2.30 0.89
CA VAL A 84 -22.73 3.58 0.80
C VAL A 84 -22.86 4.08 -0.64
N TYR A 85 -21.78 4.06 -1.41
CA TYR A 85 -21.72 4.63 -2.76
C TYR A 85 -21.74 3.57 -3.89
N GLY A 86 -21.76 2.28 -3.53
CA GLY A 86 -21.60 1.18 -4.47
C GLY A 86 -20.13 0.94 -4.83
N VAL A 87 -19.87 -0.19 -5.48
CA VAL A 87 -18.50 -0.65 -5.77
C VAL A 87 -17.74 0.34 -6.65
N VAL A 88 -18.32 0.81 -7.75
CA VAL A 88 -17.60 1.66 -8.73
C VAL A 88 -17.30 3.06 -8.16
N LEU A 89 -18.33 3.77 -7.71
CA LEU A 89 -18.17 5.13 -7.19
C LEU A 89 -17.46 5.14 -5.83
N GLY A 90 -17.75 4.17 -4.97
CA GLY A 90 -17.05 4.00 -3.69
C GLY A 90 -15.55 3.78 -3.89
N SER A 91 -15.16 2.86 -4.78
CA SER A 91 -13.74 2.66 -5.12
C SER A 91 -13.08 3.91 -5.69
N ALA A 92 -13.74 4.65 -6.57
CA ALA A 92 -13.20 5.89 -7.12
C ALA A 92 -12.96 6.95 -6.01
N LEU A 93 -13.94 7.15 -5.12
CA LEU A 93 -13.82 8.08 -3.99
C LEU A 93 -12.72 7.67 -3.01
N LEU A 94 -12.63 6.37 -2.70
CA LEU A 94 -11.57 5.80 -1.87
C LEU A 94 -10.18 6.02 -2.47
N LEU A 95 -10.02 5.78 -3.78
CA LEU A 95 -8.75 6.01 -4.48
C LEU A 95 -8.35 7.49 -4.43
N ILE A 96 -9.27 8.39 -4.76
CA ILE A 96 -9.01 9.83 -4.73
C ILE A 96 -8.65 10.28 -3.31
N GLY A 97 -9.45 9.90 -2.30
CA GLY A 97 -9.18 10.22 -0.91
C GLY A 97 -7.86 9.67 -0.41
N THR A 98 -7.47 8.48 -0.89
CA THR A 98 -6.17 7.86 -0.55
C THR A 98 -5.00 8.61 -1.16
N ILE A 99 -5.09 9.02 -2.43
CA ILE A 99 -4.05 9.82 -3.09
C ILE A 99 -3.87 11.16 -2.36
N ILE A 100 -4.98 11.81 -2.01
CA ILE A 100 -4.95 13.08 -1.27
C ILE A 100 -4.35 12.89 0.12
N GLY A 101 -4.85 11.91 0.88
CA GLY A 101 -4.40 11.64 2.25
C GLY A 101 -2.93 11.26 2.32
N THR A 102 -2.47 10.38 1.44
CA THR A 102 -1.05 9.98 1.38
C THR A 102 -0.15 11.12 0.94
N THR A 103 -0.59 11.96 0.00
CA THR A 103 0.15 13.18 -0.40
C THR A 103 0.28 14.15 0.77
N ALA A 104 -0.81 14.36 1.53
CA ALA A 104 -0.81 15.21 2.72
C ALA A 104 0.13 14.67 3.80
N VAL A 105 0.05 13.37 4.12
CA VAL A 105 0.94 12.70 5.08
C VAL A 105 2.39 12.76 4.62
N PHE A 106 2.67 12.57 3.33
CA PHE A 106 4.01 12.66 2.78
C PHE A 106 4.59 14.07 2.93
N TYR A 107 3.81 15.11 2.64
CA TYR A 107 4.25 16.50 2.80
C TYR A 107 4.49 16.83 4.27
N LEU A 108 3.58 16.41 5.15
CA LEU A 108 3.71 16.59 6.60
C LEU A 108 4.94 15.86 7.14
N SER A 109 5.17 14.63 6.69
CA SER A 109 6.36 13.83 7.00
C SER A 109 7.63 14.46 6.42
N ARG A 110 7.58 15.15 5.29
CA ARG A 110 8.76 15.86 4.77
C ARG A 110 9.11 17.10 5.58
N MET A 111 8.11 17.84 6.06
CA MET A 111 8.33 19.01 6.92
C MET A 111 8.81 18.61 8.31
N ILE A 112 8.18 17.60 8.92
CA ILE A 112 8.48 17.16 10.30
C ILE A 112 9.61 16.12 10.34
N GLY A 113 9.78 15.34 9.27
CA GLY A 113 10.76 14.25 9.20
C GLY A 113 12.19 14.73 9.07
N TYR A 114 12.46 15.91 8.50
CA TYR A 114 13.84 16.43 8.43
C TYR A 114 14.47 16.59 9.84
N PRO A 115 13.80 17.19 10.85
CA PRO A 115 14.33 17.19 12.21
C PRO A 115 14.24 15.83 12.92
N ILE A 116 13.21 15.01 12.71
CA ILE A 116 13.09 13.69 13.37
C ILE A 116 14.18 12.73 12.88
N VAL A 117 14.45 12.66 11.57
CA VAL A 117 15.50 11.82 10.99
C VAL A 117 16.87 12.26 11.49
N ASN A 118 17.12 13.55 11.68
CA ASN A 118 18.39 14.04 12.22
C ASN A 118 18.62 13.67 13.70
N ILE A 119 17.55 13.35 14.44
CA ILE A 119 17.59 12.88 15.83
C ILE A 119 17.62 11.33 15.91
N PHE A 120 16.87 10.64 15.04
CA PHE A 120 16.77 9.18 15.01
C PHE A 120 17.94 8.51 14.28
N VAL A 121 18.51 9.19 13.28
CA VAL A 121 19.78 8.82 12.67
C VAL A 121 20.85 9.56 13.46
N SER A 122 21.21 9.01 14.61
CA SER A 122 22.50 9.34 15.23
C SER A 122 23.59 9.24 14.16
N LYS A 123 24.51 10.21 14.16
CA LYS A 123 25.60 10.40 13.19
C LYS A 123 26.47 9.16 12.90
N GLU A 124 26.26 8.06 13.62
CA GLU A 124 27.05 6.84 13.63
C GLU A 124 26.84 5.93 12.40
N ARG A 125 25.76 6.09 11.62
CA ARG A 125 25.53 5.29 10.39
C ARG A 125 25.87 5.99 9.07
N LEU A 126 26.15 7.29 9.09
CA LEU A 126 26.53 8.04 7.88
C LEU A 126 28.01 7.84 7.50
N GLU A 127 28.88 7.52 8.47
CA GLU A 127 30.28 7.19 8.17
C GLU A 127 30.49 5.80 7.55
N LYS A 128 29.50 4.91 7.60
CA LYS A 128 29.61 3.59 6.92
C LYS A 128 29.27 3.63 5.42
N PHE A 129 28.62 4.69 4.93
CA PHE A 129 28.34 4.84 3.50
C PHE A 129 29.46 5.58 2.74
N SER A 130 30.28 6.40 3.41
CA SER A 130 31.48 6.97 2.79
C SER A 130 32.58 5.93 2.55
N PHE A 131 32.58 4.82 3.29
CA PHE A 131 33.55 3.74 3.11
C PHE A 131 33.29 2.84 1.88
N LEU A 132 32.05 2.80 1.37
CA LEU A 132 31.71 2.05 0.15
C LEU A 132 31.97 2.82 -1.15
N SER A 133 32.13 4.14 -1.08
CA SER A 133 32.55 4.99 -2.22
C SER A 133 34.07 4.97 -2.45
N ASN A 134 34.81 4.03 -1.84
CA ASN A 134 36.25 3.87 -2.04
C ASN A 134 36.65 2.41 -2.37
N SER A 135 35.72 1.62 -2.94
CA SER A 135 36.11 0.33 -3.52
C SER A 135 36.60 0.51 -4.96
N SER A 136 37.91 0.39 -5.08
CA SER A 136 38.83 0.50 -6.21
C SER A 136 38.58 -0.42 -7.42
N VAL A 137 37.33 -0.81 -7.68
CA VAL A 137 36.96 -1.65 -8.83
C VAL A 137 37.01 -0.85 -10.14
N PHE A 138 36.68 0.44 -10.10
CA PHE A 138 36.70 1.31 -11.29
C PHE A 138 38.11 1.62 -11.83
N ALA A 139 39.15 1.52 -10.99
CA ALA A 139 40.54 1.76 -11.43
C ALA A 139 41.12 0.56 -12.20
N ARG A 140 40.70 -0.68 -11.90
CA ARG A 140 41.20 -1.89 -12.57
C ARG A 140 40.67 -2.06 -14.00
N ILE A 141 39.48 -1.56 -14.30
CA ILE A 141 38.86 -1.70 -15.63
C ILE A 141 39.58 -0.82 -16.68
N LYS A 142 40.22 0.28 -16.27
CA LYS A 142 40.95 1.17 -17.19
C LYS A 142 42.31 0.60 -17.65
N ILE A 143 42.90 -0.33 -16.88
CA ILE A 143 44.23 -0.91 -17.20
C ILE A 143 44.12 -2.09 -18.17
N ASP A 144 43.05 -2.88 -18.12
CA ASP A 144 42.91 -4.06 -18.99
C ASP A 144 42.61 -3.70 -20.45
N HIS A 145 41.95 -2.57 -20.69
CA HIS A 145 41.60 -2.14 -22.05
C HIS A 145 42.78 -1.52 -22.84
N GLN A 146 43.83 -1.09 -22.16
CA GLN A 146 45.06 -0.56 -22.78
C GLN A 146 46.04 -1.66 -23.18
N LYS A 147 46.04 -2.80 -22.46
CA LYS A 147 46.98 -3.90 -22.68
C LYS A 147 46.60 -4.84 -23.84
N ARG A 148 45.35 -4.79 -24.32
CA ARG A 148 44.90 -5.50 -25.54
C ARG A 148 45.14 -4.74 -26.85
N LYS A 149 45.75 -3.56 -26.80
CA LYS A 149 46.08 -2.75 -27.99
C LYS A 149 47.58 -2.67 -28.31
N CYS A 150 48.42 -3.45 -27.63
CA CYS A 150 49.77 -3.79 -28.10
C CYS A 150 49.78 -5.22 -28.61
#